data_AF-A0A2H5C5M9-F1
#
_entry.id   AF-A0A2H5C5M9-F1
#
_cell.length_a   1.000
_cell.length_b   1.000
_cell.length_c   1.000
_cell.angle_alpha   90.00
_cell.angle_beta   90.00
_cell.angle_gamma   90.00
#
_symmetry.space_group_name_H-M   'P 1'
#
loop_
_entity.id
_entity.type
_entity.pdbx_description
1 polymer ?
#
loop_
_entity_poly.entity_id
_entity_poly.type
_entity_poly.pdbx_seq_one_letter_code
_entity_poly.pdbx_strand_id
1 'polypeptide(L)' 'MSVVAPAVYVGTWHKYNCGSIAGRWFDLATFDDERDFFAACRSLHQDEADPELMFQDYEDSRGIWPQNAISTGPC' A
#
# COMPACT_ATOMS: atom_id res chain seq x y z
N MET A 1 -3.58 -11.60 20.88
CA MET A 1 -2.74 -10.60 20.20
C MET A 1 -2.89 -10.85 18.71
N SER A 2 -3.67 -10.04 17.99
CA SER A 2 -3.77 -10.17 16.54
C SER A 2 -2.45 -9.70 15.94
N VAL A 3 -1.68 -10.63 15.40
CA VAL A 3 -0.51 -10.32 14.60
C VAL A 3 -1.06 -9.86 13.26
N VAL A 4 -1.01 -8.56 12.98
CA VAL A 4 -1.43 -8.04 11.66
C VAL A 4 -0.29 -8.34 10.69
N ALA A 5 -0.53 -9.18 9.69
CA ALA A 5 0.50 -9.46 8.69
C ALA A 5 0.91 -8.15 7.99
N PRO A 6 2.20 -7.94 7.68
CA PRO A 6 2.64 -6.71 7.04
C PRO A 6 1.98 -6.60 5.66
N ALA A 7 1.18 -5.57 5.46
CA ALA A 7 0.43 -5.38 4.21
C ALA A 7 0.63 -3.97 3.67
N VAL A 8 0.54 -3.79 2.37
CA VAL A 8 0.71 -2.48 1.72
C VAL A 8 -0.47 -2.22 0.79
N TYR A 9 -1.04 -1.02 0.89
CA TYR A 9 -2.06 -0.55 -0.04
C TYR A 9 -1.42 0.08 -1.27
N VAL A 10 -1.63 -0.57 -2.41
CA VAL A 10 -1.07 -0.15 -3.70
C VAL A 10 -2.20 0.33 -4.60
N GLY A 11 -2.08 1.57 -5.08
CA GLY A 11 -2.86 2.10 -6.18
C GLY A 11 -1.95 2.59 -7.30
N THR A 12 -2.49 3.38 -8.23
CA THR A 12 -1.69 4.07 -9.24
C THR A 12 -1.93 5.58 -9.22
N TRP A 13 -0.88 6.33 -9.53
CA TRP A 13 -0.92 7.79 -9.55
C TRP A 13 -1.96 8.32 -10.54
N HIS A 14 -2.06 7.67 -11.71
CA HIS A 14 -3.06 8.01 -12.72
C HIS A 14 -4.50 7.90 -12.19
N LYS A 15 -4.85 6.77 -11.57
CA LYS A 15 -6.18 6.58 -10.94
C LYS A 15 -6.44 7.60 -9.85
N TYR A 16 -5.47 7.85 -8.97
CA TYR A 16 -5.59 8.84 -7.91
C TYR A 16 -5.87 10.24 -8.45
N ASN A 17 -5.11 10.68 -9.45
CA ASN A 17 -5.27 11.99 -10.09
C ASN A 17 -6.59 12.12 -10.88
N CYS A 18 -7.14 11.01 -11.38
CA CYS A 18 -8.46 10.95 -11.99
C CYS A 18 -9.62 10.86 -10.96
N GLY A 19 -9.34 11.02 -9.67
CA GLY A 19 -10.34 10.98 -8.60
C GLY A 19 -10.76 9.57 -8.17
N SER A 20 -9.98 8.54 -8.54
CA SER A 20 -10.21 7.16 -8.17
C SER A 20 -9.19 6.69 -7.16
N ILE A 21 -9.65 6.35 -5.95
CA ILE A 21 -8.81 5.70 -4.92
C ILE A 21 -8.67 4.18 -5.16
N ALA A 22 -8.91 3.70 -6.38
CA ALA A 22 -8.89 2.27 -6.68
C ALA A 22 -7.47 1.70 -6.51
N GLY A 23 -7.32 0.84 -5.51
CA GLY A 23 -6.12 0.09 -5.18
C GLY A 23 -6.47 -1.19 -4.42
N ARG A 24 -5.44 -1.94 -4.03
CA ARG A 24 -5.60 -3.20 -3.29
C ARG A 24 -4.53 -3.32 -2.20
N TRP A 25 -4.93 -3.92 -1.08
CA TRP A 25 -4.03 -4.39 -0.05
C TRP A 25 -3.31 -5.67 -0.49
N PHE A 26 -1.98 -5.64 -0.45
CA PHE A 26 -1.12 -6.78 -0.70
C PHE A 26 -0.44 -7.20 0.59
N ASP A 27 -0.62 -8.47 0.96
CA ASP A 27 0.06 -9.06 2.12
C ASP A 27 1.50 -9.43 1.75
N LEU A 28 2.47 -8.74 2.34
CA LEU A 28 3.88 -8.97 2.11
C LEU A 28 4.34 -10.34 2.62
N ALA A 29 3.62 -10.96 3.56
CA ALA A 29 3.93 -12.31 4.01
C ALA A 29 3.61 -13.39 2.96
N THR A 30 2.86 -13.03 1.90
CA THR A 30 2.53 -13.95 0.79
C THR A 30 3.56 -13.93 -0.35
N PHE A 31 4.51 -13.00 -0.33
CA PHE A 31 5.55 -12.86 -1.34
C PHE A 31 6.92 -13.24 -0.75
N ASP A 32 7.66 -14.09 -1.46
CA ASP A 32 9.01 -14.46 -1.06
C ASP A 32 10.05 -13.41 -1.46
N ASP A 33 9.79 -12.66 -2.53
CA ASP A 33 10.67 -11.61 -3.03
C ASP A 33 9.94 -10.36 -3.54
N GLU A 34 10.70 -9.28 -3.70
CA GLU A 34 10.17 -8.00 -4.21
C GLU A 34 9.66 -8.10 -5.65
N ARG A 35 10.23 -9.01 -6.45
CA ARG A 35 9.92 -9.14 -7.88
C ARG A 35 8.52 -9.70 -8.08
N ASP A 36 8.16 -10.72 -7.32
CA ASP A 36 6.83 -11.31 -7.33
C ASP A 36 5.78 -10.30 -6.85
N PHE A 37 6.12 -9.50 -5.83
CA PHE A 37 5.29 -8.39 -5.38
C PHE A 37 5.06 -7.35 -6.51
N PHE A 38 6.13 -6.84 -7.12
CA PHE A 38 6.00 -5.87 -8.22
C PHE A 38 5.28 -6.44 -9.44
N ALA A 39 5.46 -7.73 -9.74
CA ALA A 39 4.73 -8.42 -10.80
C ALA A 39 3.23 -8.48 -10.49
N ALA A 40 2.85 -8.79 -9.25
CA ALA A 40 1.46 -8.79 -8.81
C ALA A 40 0.83 -7.38 -8.86
N CYS A 41 1.56 -6.34 -8.44
CA CYS A 41 1.11 -4.95 -8.57
C CYS A 41 0.90 -4.54 -10.04
N ARG A 42 1.84 -4.87 -10.93
CA ARG A 42 1.70 -4.62 -12.37
C ARG A 42 0.52 -5.38 -12.97
N SER A 43 0.29 -6.61 -12.54
CA SER A 43 -0.86 -7.39 -12.98
C SER A 43 -2.19 -6.81 -12.48
N LEU A 44 -2.23 -6.19 -11.29
CA LEU A 44 -3.42 -5.51 -10.80
C LEU A 44 -3.77 -4.28 -11.66
N HIS A 45 -2.74 -3.56 -12.12
CA HIS A 45 -2.86 -2.34 -12.92
C HIS A 45 -2.54 -2.56 -14.41
N GLN A 46 -2.76 -3.76 -14.91
CA GLN A 46 -2.51 -4.11 -16.33
C GLN A 46 -3.44 -3.38 -17.31
N ASP A 47 -4.46 -2.70 -16.79
CA ASP A 47 -5.36 -1.82 -17.54
C ASP A 47 -4.69 -0.50 -17.95
N GLU A 48 -3.53 -0.16 -17.35
CA GLU A 48 -2.73 1.01 -17.68
C GLU A 48 -1.48 0.60 -18.48
N ALA A 49 -1.11 1.37 -19.51
CA ALA A 49 0.05 1.07 -20.35
C ALA A 49 1.39 1.28 -19.63
N ASP A 50 1.44 2.22 -18.69
CA ASP A 50 2.58 2.48 -17.80
C ASP A 50 2.06 2.82 -16.39
N PRO A 51 1.70 1.82 -15.58
CA PRO A 51 1.13 2.05 -14.26
C PRO A 51 2.20 2.58 -13.30
N GLU A 52 2.13 3.88 -13.00
CA GLU A 52 2.91 4.51 -11.93
C GLU A 52 2.38 4.04 -10.56
N LEU A 53 3.02 3.00 -10.01
CA LEU A 53 2.65 2.42 -8.72
C LEU A 53 2.79 3.45 -7.60
N MET A 54 1.73 3.58 -6.81
CA MET A 54 1.66 4.48 -5.66
C MET A 54 1.33 3.68 -4.40
N PHE A 55 2.24 3.72 -3.43
CA PHE A 55 2.08 3.10 -2.11
C PHE A 55 1.47 4.13 -1.16
N GLN A 56 0.16 4.06 -0.95
CA GLN A 56 -0.57 5.09 -0.21
C GLN A 56 -0.63 4.79 1.29
N ASP A 57 -0.59 3.52 1.68
CA ASP A 57 -0.67 3.11 3.08
C ASP A 57 0.01 1.75 3.33
N TYR A 58 0.33 1.44 4.57
CA TYR A 58 0.86 0.14 4.98
C TYR A 58 0.48 -0.23 6.42
N GLU A 59 0.27 -1.53 6.65
CA GLU A 59 0.07 -2.13 7.96
C GLU A 59 1.32 -2.91 8.36
N ASP A 60 1.70 -2.81 9.64
CA ASP A 60 2.73 -3.67 10.24
C ASP A 60 2.29 -4.08 11.66
N SER A 61 2.35 -5.39 11.94
CA SER A 61 2.23 -6.01 13.26
C SER A 61 3.02 -5.31 14.38
N ARG A 62 4.09 -4.59 14.03
CA ARG A 62 4.98 -3.98 15.01
C ARG A 62 4.44 -2.74 15.66
N GLY A 63 3.31 -2.14 15.24
CA GLY A 63 2.56 -1.15 16.05
C GLY A 63 3.40 -0.07 16.77
N ILE A 64 4.58 0.28 16.28
CA ILE A 64 5.49 1.26 16.86
C ILE A 64 5.76 2.31 15.77
N TRP A 65 4.68 2.92 15.30
CA TRP A 65 4.62 4.37 15.34
C TRP A 65 3.92 4.68 16.65
N PRO A 66 4.47 5.50 17.54
CA PRO A 66 3.76 5.75 18.77
C PRO A 66 2.46 6.46 18.36
N GLN A 67 1.32 5.95 18.81
CA GLN A 67 -0.02 6.48 18.52
C GLN A 67 -0.16 7.98 18.92
N ASN A 68 0.88 8.57 19.54
CA ASN A 68 1.03 9.96 19.91
C ASN A 68 1.88 10.83 18.93
N ALA A 69 2.42 10.30 17.83
CA ALA A 69 3.11 11.09 16.81
C ALA A 69 2.14 11.81 15.85
N ILE A 70 0.85 11.49 15.91
CA ILE A 70 -0.22 12.42 15.48
C ILE A 70 -0.45 13.38 16.64
N SER A 71 0.60 14.16 16.98
CA SER A 71 0.39 15.33 17.81
C SER A 71 -0.53 16.23 17.00
N THR A 72 -1.73 16.43 17.54
CA THR A 72 -2.49 17.66 17.41
C THR A 72 -1.53 18.86 17.35
N GLY A 73 -1.12 19.24 16.14
CA GLY A 73 -0.71 20.60 15.86
C GLY A 73 -1.99 21.43 15.89
N PRO A 74 -2.06 22.52 16.67
CA PRO A 74 -3.27 23.30 16.80
C PRO A 74 -3.63 23.93 15.44
N CYS A 75 -4.88 23.74 15.03
CA CYS A 75 -5.61 24.83 14.40
C CYS A 75 -6.02 25.82 15.49
#